data_AF-A0A5C3MLK1-F1
#
_entry.id   AF-A0A5C3MLK1-F1
#
_cell.length_a   1.000
_cell.length_b   1.000
_cell.length_c   1.000
_cell.angle_alpha   90.00
_cell.angle_beta   90.00
_cell.angle_gamma   90.00
#
_symmetry.space_group_name_H-M   'P 1'
#
loop_
_entity.id
_entity.type
_entity.pdbx_description
1 polymer ?
#
loop_
_entity_poly.entity_id
_entity_poly.type
_entity_poly.pdbx_seq_one_letter_code
_entity_poly.pdbx_strand_id
1 'polypeptide(L)'
;MLPSPLWLCVCLFSLSLAQNLTDDQLAQIQTNLANRATHSWEIGVRAEALLELNSPSYSVFASSSLPPSTSAPDSLGPVLSLAHSVVANLSSTNSPQPLVQDGAAGDPASIGIAVLLANWTGYTQGGSEDYAGAARDEIEFLYSGSVPKTRDGAISHRTDQLQLWSDFVYMVPPFLAYYGVTTGNQSMLEAAYTQCRLYRNYLRDGNAGGMWKHIVMGSGTDGGHWATGNGWAAAGMLRVLRTIANSQYANAMKHEQIDLANWVGEIHSGIYPHLQSNGLFKNYPDSSASSNFDDAASTALLAATVFRLANAWGRHTYIPQALQSRAALLASSNSSSNGNSSLTHFTSDMWLTPVVNPYSYGSQGSNSPEGQAFVLEMEAAYRDWTQAGSQGANSALGGRIAGVQVVWASVVPLMAWFVVVW
;
A
#
# COMPACT_ATOMS: atom_id res chain seq x y z
N MET A 1 -43.32 -22.95 -42.84
CA MET A 1 -43.08 -22.59 -41.42
C MET A 1 -41.58 -22.46 -41.24
N LEU A 2 -41.08 -21.23 -41.28
CA LEU A 2 -39.68 -20.87 -41.03
C LEU A 2 -39.55 -20.47 -39.55
N PRO A 3 -38.49 -20.87 -38.82
CA PRO A 3 -38.31 -20.47 -37.43
C PRO A 3 -37.69 -19.06 -37.32
N SER A 4 -38.20 -18.31 -36.34
CA SER A 4 -37.86 -16.93 -36.00
C SER A 4 -36.39 -16.73 -35.57
N PRO A 5 -35.79 -15.54 -35.78
CA PRO A 5 -34.45 -15.24 -35.32
C PRO A 5 -34.43 -14.88 -33.82
N LEU A 6 -33.60 -15.58 -33.06
CA LEU A 6 -33.20 -15.20 -31.70
C LEU A 6 -32.43 -13.86 -31.76
N TRP A 7 -32.90 -12.87 -31.02
CA TRP A 7 -32.14 -11.65 -30.74
C TRP A 7 -31.02 -11.98 -29.75
N LEU A 8 -29.77 -11.97 -30.22
CA LEU A 8 -28.59 -11.96 -29.37
C LEU A 8 -28.32 -10.50 -28.93
N CYS A 9 -28.70 -10.16 -27.70
CA CYS A 9 -28.20 -8.94 -27.06
C CYS A 9 -26.72 -9.14 -26.73
N VAL A 10 -25.84 -8.60 -27.58
CA VAL A 10 -24.42 -8.44 -27.27
C VAL A 10 -24.29 -7.25 -26.32
N CYS A 11 -24.12 -7.51 -25.03
CA CYS A 11 -23.64 -6.50 -24.09
C CYS A 11 -22.16 -6.23 -24.41
N LEU A 12 -21.90 -5.21 -25.23
CA LEU A 12 -20.57 -4.64 -25.39
C LEU A 12 -20.20 -3.93 -24.08
N PHE A 13 -19.41 -4.59 -23.24
CA PHE A 13 -18.69 -3.89 -22.18
C PHE A 13 -17.56 -3.11 -22.85
N SER A 14 -17.70 -1.78 -22.86
CA SER A 14 -16.61 -0.86 -23.18
C SER A 14 -15.51 -1.07 -22.14
N LEU A 15 -14.41 -1.72 -22.52
CA LEU A 15 -13.15 -1.56 -21.82
C LEU A 15 -12.70 -0.12 -22.08
N SER A 16 -13.19 0.83 -21.28
CA SER A 16 -12.59 2.15 -21.22
C SER A 16 -11.15 1.94 -20.73
N LEU A 17 -10.17 2.27 -21.57
CA LEU A 17 -8.80 2.44 -21.07
C LEU A 17 -8.88 3.44 -19.92
N ALA A 18 -8.42 3.03 -18.74
CA ALA A 18 -8.35 3.92 -17.59
C ALA A 18 -7.55 5.16 -17.98
N GLN A 19 -8.11 6.35 -17.77
CA GLN A 19 -7.31 7.57 -17.92
C GLN A 19 -6.23 7.59 -16.85
N ASN A 20 -5.06 8.11 -17.19
CA ASN A 20 -4.06 8.46 -16.19
C ASN A 20 -4.45 9.78 -15.55
N LEU A 21 -4.12 9.94 -14.27
CA LEU A 21 -4.20 11.24 -13.61
C LEU A 21 -3.22 12.20 -14.28
N THR A 22 -3.64 13.46 -14.48
CA THR A 22 -2.72 14.51 -14.93
C THR A 22 -1.75 14.89 -13.81
N ASP A 23 -0.64 15.54 -14.17
CA ASP A 23 0.33 16.04 -13.18
C ASP A 23 -0.35 17.01 -12.17
N ASP A 24 -1.26 17.86 -12.64
CA ASP A 24 -2.04 18.77 -11.79
C ASP A 24 -2.96 18.01 -10.83
N GLN A 25 -3.61 16.94 -11.30
CA GLN A 25 -4.47 16.10 -10.45
C GLN A 25 -3.64 15.38 -9.38
N LEU A 26 -2.49 14.80 -9.75
CA LEU A 26 -1.56 14.17 -8.82
C LEU A 26 -1.00 15.18 -7.80
N ALA A 27 -0.65 16.39 -8.22
CA ALA A 27 -0.19 17.46 -7.34
C ALA A 27 -1.28 17.90 -6.35
N GLN A 28 -2.53 18.00 -6.80
CA GLN A 28 -3.65 18.32 -5.91
C GLN A 28 -3.93 17.20 -4.90
N ILE A 29 -3.83 15.93 -5.30
CA ILE A 29 -3.94 14.78 -4.39
C ILE A 29 -2.84 14.84 -3.30
N GLN A 30 -1.60 15.10 -3.69
CA GLN A 30 -0.48 15.27 -2.73
C GLN A 30 -0.70 16.46 -1.80
N THR A 31 -1.24 17.56 -2.31
CA THR A 31 -1.58 18.76 -1.52
C THR A 31 -2.69 18.45 -0.51
N ASN A 32 -3.74 17.77 -0.92
CA ASN A 32 -4.83 17.33 -0.04
C ASN A 32 -4.32 16.42 1.07
N LEU A 33 -3.50 15.42 0.73
CA LEU A 33 -2.83 14.54 1.68
C LEU A 33 -2.01 15.36 2.69
N ALA A 34 -1.20 16.30 2.20
CA ALA A 34 -0.35 17.13 3.05
C ALA A 34 -1.13 18.00 4.03
N ASN A 35 -2.31 18.49 3.63
CA ASN A 35 -3.15 19.36 4.44
C ASN A 35 -3.94 18.63 5.54
N ARG A 36 -4.11 17.31 5.42
CA ARG A 36 -4.99 16.53 6.32
C ARG A 36 -4.31 15.41 7.09
N ALA A 37 -3.13 14.97 6.67
CA ALA A 37 -2.36 13.98 7.42
C ALA A 37 -1.77 14.62 8.69
N THR A 38 -2.42 14.40 9.82
CA THR A 38 -2.03 14.97 11.13
C THR A 38 -1.81 13.93 12.21
N HIS A 39 -2.39 12.75 12.07
CA HIS A 39 -2.18 11.64 12.99
C HIS A 39 -0.92 10.85 12.66
N SER A 40 -0.40 10.11 13.64
CA SER A 40 0.89 9.42 13.54
C SER A 40 0.97 8.46 12.34
N TRP A 41 -0.04 7.61 12.14
CA TRP A 41 -0.11 6.70 10.98
C TRP A 41 -0.32 7.43 9.65
N GLU A 42 -1.06 8.55 9.65
CA GLU A 42 -1.30 9.36 8.44
C GLU A 42 -0.01 10.03 7.96
N ILE A 43 0.83 10.48 8.90
CA ILE A 43 2.16 11.04 8.61
C ILE A 43 3.06 9.95 8.00
N GLY A 44 3.03 8.73 8.56
CA GLY A 44 3.79 7.60 8.05
C GLY A 44 3.39 7.16 6.65
N VAL A 45 2.10 6.92 6.41
CA VAL A 45 1.62 6.54 5.06
C VAL A 45 1.81 7.68 4.05
N ARG A 46 1.73 8.95 4.49
CA ARG A 46 2.10 10.08 3.63
C ARG A 46 3.57 10.00 3.21
N ALA A 47 4.47 9.72 4.14
CA ALA A 47 5.88 9.60 3.83
C ALA A 47 6.17 8.44 2.87
N GLU A 48 5.52 7.27 3.07
CA GLU A 48 5.65 6.14 2.13
C GLU A 48 5.10 6.49 0.73
N ALA A 49 3.90 7.07 0.65
CA ALA A 49 3.30 7.46 -0.63
C ALA A 49 4.19 8.44 -1.41
N LEU A 50 4.79 9.42 -0.74
CA LEU A 50 5.74 10.36 -1.37
C LEU A 50 7.05 9.66 -1.78
N LEU A 51 7.53 8.71 -0.97
CA LEU A 51 8.73 7.93 -1.27
C LEU A 51 8.52 7.06 -2.51
N GLU A 52 7.41 6.31 -2.59
CA GLU A 52 7.08 5.46 -3.73
C GLU A 52 6.82 6.27 -5.01
N LEU A 53 6.14 7.41 -4.89
CA LEU A 53 5.75 8.21 -6.05
C LEU A 53 6.91 9.06 -6.57
N ASN A 54 7.57 9.85 -5.72
CA ASN A 54 8.49 10.91 -6.13
C ASN A 54 9.97 10.48 -6.05
N SER A 55 10.29 9.49 -5.22
CA SER A 55 11.67 9.01 -5.03
C SER A 55 11.75 7.48 -5.12
N PRO A 56 11.26 6.84 -6.20
CA PRO A 56 11.12 5.38 -6.27
C PRO A 56 12.44 4.63 -6.10
N SER A 57 13.60 5.22 -6.40
CA SER A 57 14.92 4.61 -6.17
C SER A 57 15.31 4.48 -4.69
N TYR A 58 14.59 5.17 -3.79
CA TYR A 58 14.77 5.10 -2.33
C TYR A 58 13.67 4.28 -1.65
N SER A 59 12.58 3.95 -2.36
CA SER A 59 11.56 3.04 -1.85
C SER A 59 12.10 1.61 -1.76
N VAL A 60 11.59 0.83 -0.80
CA VAL A 60 11.89 -0.60 -0.69
C VAL A 60 11.48 -1.38 -1.95
N PHE A 61 10.55 -0.84 -2.74
CA PHE A 61 10.11 -1.44 -3.99
C PHE A 61 11.07 -1.25 -5.18
N ALA A 62 12.14 -0.46 -5.02
CA ALA A 62 13.19 -0.36 -6.02
C ALA A 62 13.82 -1.73 -6.35
N SER A 63 14.41 -1.85 -7.53
CA SER A 63 15.23 -3.02 -7.91
C SER A 63 16.65 -2.95 -7.36
N SER A 64 17.06 -1.83 -6.76
CA SER A 64 18.37 -1.63 -6.14
C SER A 64 18.47 -2.29 -4.77
N SER A 65 19.71 -2.62 -4.38
CA SER A 65 20.01 -3.07 -3.02
C SER A 65 19.70 -2.00 -1.99
N LEU A 66 19.31 -2.43 -0.80
CA LEU A 66 19.16 -1.59 0.38
C LEU A 66 20.39 -1.75 1.32
N PRO A 67 20.77 -0.69 2.05
CA PRO A 67 20.20 0.67 1.99
C PRO A 67 20.56 1.40 0.67
N PRO A 68 19.78 2.43 0.27
CA PRO A 68 20.00 3.15 -0.98
C PRO A 68 21.24 4.06 -0.92
N SER A 69 21.49 4.82 -1.97
CA SER A 69 22.56 5.83 -1.98
C SER A 69 22.43 6.79 -0.78
N THR A 70 23.55 7.24 -0.23
CA THR A 70 23.57 8.30 0.80
C THR A 70 23.38 9.70 0.18
N SER A 71 23.54 9.85 -1.13
CA SER A 71 23.35 11.11 -1.86
C SER A 71 21.87 11.34 -2.21
N ALA A 72 21.13 11.93 -1.27
CA ALA A 72 19.70 12.22 -1.41
C ALA A 72 19.42 13.14 -2.62
N PRO A 73 18.49 12.78 -3.52
CA PRO A 73 17.99 13.67 -4.55
C PRO A 73 16.98 14.66 -3.98
N ASP A 74 16.77 15.80 -4.67
CA ASP A 74 15.80 16.82 -4.25
C ASP A 74 14.38 16.26 -4.08
N SER A 75 13.99 15.26 -4.87
CA SER A 75 12.67 14.64 -4.77
C SER A 75 12.42 13.93 -3.44
N LEU A 76 13.48 13.56 -2.70
CA LEU A 76 13.39 12.95 -1.38
C LEU A 76 13.14 14.00 -0.28
N GLY A 77 13.38 15.28 -0.59
CA GLY A 77 13.26 16.40 0.35
C GLY A 77 11.98 16.39 1.19
N PRO A 78 10.77 16.26 0.59
CA PRO A 78 9.53 16.21 1.35
C PRO A 78 9.46 15.09 2.40
N VAL A 79 10.03 13.91 2.12
CA VAL A 79 10.08 12.77 3.06
C VAL A 79 11.04 13.08 4.21
N LEU A 80 12.22 13.64 3.90
CA LEU A 80 13.22 14.00 4.91
C LEU A 80 12.74 15.16 5.80
N SER A 81 12.01 16.13 5.25
CA SER A 81 11.42 17.22 6.02
C SER A 81 10.31 16.73 6.97
N LEU A 82 9.53 15.70 6.59
CA LEU A 82 8.58 15.06 7.51
C LEU A 82 9.30 14.40 8.68
N ALA A 83 10.33 13.60 8.39
CA ALA A 83 11.15 12.96 9.41
C ALA A 83 11.81 13.99 10.35
N HIS A 84 12.39 15.06 9.79
CA HIS A 84 12.95 16.15 10.57
C HIS A 84 11.92 16.80 11.49
N SER A 85 10.73 17.12 10.96
CA SER A 85 9.65 17.73 11.75
C SER A 85 9.19 16.83 12.89
N VAL A 86 9.15 15.52 12.69
CA VAL A 86 8.79 14.55 13.73
C VAL A 86 9.86 14.54 14.83
N VAL A 87 11.13 14.34 14.47
CA VAL A 87 12.22 14.21 15.45
C VAL A 87 12.48 15.52 16.19
N ALA A 88 12.41 16.66 15.51
CA ALA A 88 12.58 17.98 16.14
C ALA A 88 11.48 18.32 17.16
N ASN A 89 10.32 17.67 17.08
CA ASN A 89 9.21 17.85 18.03
C ASN A 89 9.22 16.84 19.19
N LEU A 90 10.17 15.90 19.21
CA LEU A 90 10.29 14.94 20.31
C LEU A 90 10.68 15.66 21.61
N SER A 91 10.07 15.22 22.71
CA SER A 91 10.51 15.65 24.03
C SER A 91 11.91 15.12 24.32
N SER A 92 12.80 15.98 24.82
CA SER A 92 14.12 15.57 25.33
C SER A 92 13.94 14.78 26.63
N THR A 93 13.70 13.48 26.52
CA THR A 93 13.57 12.57 27.67
C THR A 93 14.73 11.58 27.70
N ASN A 94 15.07 11.09 28.89
CA ASN A 94 16.08 10.03 29.07
C ASN A 94 15.42 8.64 29.03
N SER A 95 14.27 8.47 28.37
CA SER A 95 13.51 7.22 28.37
C SER A 95 12.97 6.90 26.98
N PRO A 96 12.87 5.61 26.62
CA PRO A 96 12.28 5.18 25.36
C PRO A 96 10.88 5.77 25.17
N GLN A 97 10.62 6.33 23.99
CA GLN A 97 9.37 7.02 23.65
C GLN A 97 9.02 6.77 22.18
N PRO A 98 7.73 6.88 21.81
CA PRO A 98 7.34 6.79 20.41
C PRO A 98 7.78 8.04 19.61
N LEU A 99 7.98 7.88 18.30
CA LEU A 99 8.32 8.94 17.33
C LEU A 99 7.27 10.04 17.29
N VAL A 100 6.01 9.68 17.52
CA VAL A 100 4.87 10.59 17.62
C VAL A 100 4.05 10.17 18.82
N GLN A 101 3.63 11.11 19.66
CA GLN A 101 2.77 10.80 20.81
C GLN A 101 1.38 10.36 20.31
N ASP A 102 0.98 9.15 20.69
CA ASP A 102 -0.27 8.52 20.26
C ASP A 102 -0.82 7.58 21.35
N GLY A 103 -2.12 7.31 21.32
CA GLY A 103 -2.73 6.26 22.14
C GLY A 103 -2.41 4.85 21.62
N ALA A 104 -2.14 4.72 20.32
CA ALA A 104 -1.61 3.52 19.71
C ALA A 104 -0.11 3.37 20.02
N ALA A 105 0.31 2.13 20.26
CA ALA A 105 1.72 1.80 20.34
C ALA A 105 2.34 1.61 18.94
N GLY A 106 1.56 1.17 17.96
CA GLY A 106 2.06 0.78 16.64
C GLY A 106 2.16 1.92 15.63
N ASP A 107 1.19 2.83 15.63
CA ASP A 107 1.07 3.89 14.62
C ASP A 107 2.28 4.83 14.52
N PRO A 108 2.93 5.23 15.64
CA PRO A 108 4.13 6.07 15.59
C PRO A 108 5.29 5.49 14.78
N ALA A 109 5.44 4.17 14.74
CA ALA A 109 6.50 3.49 13.99
C ALA A 109 6.37 3.66 12.47
N SER A 110 5.18 4.00 11.95
CA SER A 110 4.89 4.11 10.52
C SER A 110 5.79 5.10 9.77
N ILE A 111 6.24 6.18 10.42
CA ILE A 111 7.17 7.18 9.87
C ILE A 111 8.65 6.74 9.97
N GLY A 112 8.94 5.63 10.64
CA GLY A 112 10.29 5.23 11.01
C GLY A 112 11.25 5.00 9.83
N ILE A 113 10.76 4.56 8.66
CA ILE A 113 11.62 4.46 7.46
C ILE A 113 12.11 5.84 7.02
N ALA A 114 11.27 6.89 7.07
CA ALA A 114 11.69 8.25 6.73
C ALA A 114 12.73 8.78 7.72
N VAL A 115 12.57 8.48 9.02
CA VAL A 115 13.55 8.81 10.07
C VAL A 115 14.89 8.13 9.80
N LEU A 116 14.86 6.85 9.45
CA LEU A 116 16.06 6.09 9.10
C LEU A 116 16.73 6.60 7.82
N LEU A 117 15.95 7.03 6.82
CA LEU A 117 16.47 7.67 5.62
C LEU A 117 17.12 9.03 5.93
N ALA A 118 16.50 9.86 6.77
CA ALA A 118 17.09 11.12 7.22
C ALA A 118 18.43 10.91 7.92
N ASN A 119 18.53 9.90 8.78
CA ASN A 119 19.80 9.48 9.37
C ASN A 119 20.80 9.03 8.29
N TRP A 120 20.37 8.13 7.39
CA TRP A 120 21.22 7.50 6.38
C TRP A 120 21.84 8.50 5.40
N THR A 121 21.07 9.52 5.01
CA THR A 121 21.52 10.56 4.07
C THR A 121 22.16 11.77 4.76
N GLY A 122 22.29 11.75 6.09
CA GLY A 122 22.83 12.87 6.87
C GLY A 122 22.02 14.16 6.73
N TYR A 123 20.69 14.05 6.60
CA TYR A 123 19.83 15.19 6.35
C TYR A 123 19.79 16.13 7.56
N THR A 124 20.20 17.38 7.36
CA THR A 124 20.11 18.44 8.36
C THR A 124 19.34 19.62 7.76
N GLN A 125 18.36 20.16 8.49
CA GLN A 125 17.64 21.38 8.11
C GLN A 125 18.04 22.53 9.03
N GLY A 126 19.35 22.70 9.25
CA GLY A 126 19.90 23.67 10.21
C GLY A 126 19.87 23.22 11.67
N GLY A 127 19.38 22.01 11.94
CA GLY A 127 19.38 21.36 13.26
C GLY A 127 20.38 20.20 13.37
N SER A 128 20.46 19.62 14.56
CA SER A 128 21.35 18.48 14.90
C SER A 128 20.55 17.32 15.48
N GLU A 129 19.49 16.93 14.78
CA GLU A 129 18.54 15.95 15.31
C GLU A 129 19.14 14.54 15.37
N ASP A 130 18.93 13.87 16.50
CA ASP A 130 19.39 12.50 16.72
C ASP A 130 18.39 11.50 16.13
N TYR A 131 18.35 11.39 14.80
CA TYR A 131 17.47 10.44 14.10
C TYR A 131 17.76 8.99 14.50
N ALA A 132 19.03 8.64 14.70
CA ALA A 132 19.43 7.30 15.12
C ALA A 132 18.94 6.99 16.54
N GLY A 133 19.07 7.95 17.46
CA GLY A 133 18.52 7.86 18.81
C GLY A 133 17.00 7.75 18.80
N ALA A 134 16.30 8.60 18.06
CA ALA A 134 14.84 8.56 17.94
C ALA A 134 14.34 7.22 17.40
N ALA A 135 14.98 6.66 16.37
CA ALA A 135 14.63 5.33 15.85
C ALA A 135 14.93 4.22 16.87
N ARG A 136 16.03 4.30 17.63
CA ARG A 136 16.31 3.35 18.70
C ARG A 136 15.26 3.43 19.82
N ASP A 137 14.89 4.64 20.23
CA ASP A 137 13.94 4.88 21.32
C ASP A 137 12.54 4.36 20.99
N GLU A 138 12.09 4.47 19.73
CA GLU A 138 10.84 3.84 19.24
C GLU A 138 10.88 2.32 19.38
N ILE A 139 11.98 1.68 18.97
CA ILE A 139 12.15 0.23 19.11
C ILE A 139 12.12 -0.15 20.60
N GLU A 140 12.90 0.54 21.42
CA GLU A 140 12.94 0.27 22.86
C GLU A 140 11.56 0.47 23.51
N PHE A 141 10.79 1.47 23.07
CA PHE A 141 9.41 1.69 23.50
C PHE A 141 8.50 0.51 23.13
N LEU A 142 8.49 0.08 21.86
CA LEU A 142 7.70 -1.05 21.37
C LEU A 142 8.00 -2.35 22.14
N TYR A 143 9.26 -2.59 22.50
CA TYR A 143 9.68 -3.78 23.24
C TYR A 143 9.61 -3.62 24.77
N SER A 144 9.39 -2.42 25.28
CA SER A 144 9.31 -2.14 26.72
C SER A 144 8.12 -2.83 27.41
N GLY A 145 8.11 -2.75 28.74
CA GLY A 145 6.97 -3.15 29.56
C GLY A 145 5.74 -2.24 29.44
N SER A 146 5.87 -1.08 28.80
CA SER A 146 4.77 -0.13 28.59
C SER A 146 3.83 -0.54 27.46
N VAL A 147 4.28 -1.42 26.56
CA VAL A 147 3.47 -1.93 25.44
C VAL A 147 3.12 -3.39 25.70
N PRO A 148 1.83 -3.72 25.91
CA PRO A 148 1.37 -5.09 26.13
C PRO A 148 1.79 -6.01 24.97
N LYS A 149 1.98 -7.30 25.26
CA LYS A 149 2.34 -8.32 24.27
C LYS A 149 1.52 -9.57 24.51
N THR A 150 1.21 -10.31 23.46
CA THR A 150 0.70 -11.68 23.63
C THR A 150 1.78 -12.58 24.25
N ARG A 151 1.39 -13.75 24.76
CA ARG A 151 2.33 -14.71 25.35
C ARG A 151 3.42 -15.16 24.38
N ASP A 152 3.11 -15.23 23.10
CA ASP A 152 4.03 -15.58 22.01
C ASP A 152 4.76 -14.37 21.40
N GLY A 153 4.59 -13.16 21.95
CA GLY A 153 5.41 -11.99 21.66
C GLY A 153 4.87 -11.05 20.57
N ALA A 154 3.58 -11.15 20.21
CA ALA A 154 2.96 -10.19 19.30
C ALA A 154 2.79 -8.86 20.05
N ILE A 155 3.37 -7.80 19.50
CA ILE A 155 3.30 -6.47 20.09
C ILE A 155 1.88 -5.93 19.92
N SER A 156 1.29 -5.43 21.00
CA SER A 156 -0.03 -4.79 20.95
C SER A 156 0.00 -3.54 20.08
N HIS A 157 -1.08 -3.31 19.34
CA HIS A 157 -1.30 -2.06 18.63
C HIS A 157 -1.63 -0.91 19.60
N ARG A 158 -2.06 -1.22 20.83
CA ARG A 158 -2.49 -0.28 21.86
C ARG A 158 -1.57 -0.32 23.08
N THR A 159 -1.36 0.82 23.73
CA THR A 159 -0.57 0.91 24.98
C THR A 159 -1.39 0.56 26.22
N ASP A 160 -2.68 0.90 26.22
CA ASP A 160 -3.59 0.79 27.37
C ASP A 160 -4.21 -0.59 27.57
N GLN A 161 -4.16 -1.44 26.54
CA GLN A 161 -4.67 -2.81 26.58
C GLN A 161 -3.99 -3.67 25.51
N LEU A 162 -4.00 -4.99 25.69
CA LEU A 162 -3.57 -5.92 24.66
C LEU A 162 -4.63 -6.01 23.55
N GLN A 163 -4.29 -5.52 22.36
CA GLN A 163 -5.17 -5.53 21.20
C GLN A 163 -4.36 -5.63 19.91
N LEU A 164 -4.80 -6.50 18.99
CA LEU A 164 -4.14 -6.71 17.71
C LEU A 164 -5.05 -6.21 16.58
N TRP A 165 -4.53 -5.26 15.80
CA TRP A 165 -5.22 -4.60 14.68
C TRP A 165 -4.51 -4.99 13.38
N SER A 166 -5.25 -5.32 12.31
CA SER A 166 -4.67 -5.63 11.00
C SER A 166 -3.67 -4.57 10.50
N ASP A 167 -3.94 -3.32 10.86
CA ASP A 167 -3.24 -2.08 10.55
C ASP A 167 -1.78 -2.09 11.03
N PHE A 168 -1.54 -2.71 12.19
CA PHE A 168 -0.22 -2.82 12.81
C PHE A 168 0.84 -3.33 11.83
N VAL A 169 0.45 -4.24 10.92
CA VAL A 169 1.35 -4.88 9.96
C VAL A 169 1.94 -3.89 8.94
N TYR A 170 1.26 -2.78 8.67
CA TYR A 170 1.81 -1.69 7.86
C TYR A 170 2.68 -0.74 8.69
N MET A 171 2.39 -0.58 9.98
CA MET A 171 3.04 0.44 10.82
C MET A 171 4.40 -0.03 11.33
N VAL A 172 4.45 -1.16 12.06
CA VAL A 172 5.63 -1.56 12.82
C VAL A 172 6.58 -2.47 12.03
N PRO A 173 6.15 -3.59 11.43
CA PRO A 173 7.09 -4.52 10.79
C PRO A 173 7.98 -3.89 9.70
N PRO A 174 7.49 -3.01 8.80
CA PRO A 174 8.35 -2.36 7.81
C PRO A 174 9.46 -1.51 8.44
N PHE A 175 9.14 -0.79 9.52
CA PHE A 175 10.14 -0.02 10.27
C PHE A 175 11.21 -0.92 10.88
N LEU A 176 10.83 -2.00 11.56
CA LEU A 176 11.78 -2.96 12.14
C LEU A 176 12.68 -3.55 11.04
N ALA A 177 12.11 -3.97 9.91
CA ALA A 177 12.88 -4.53 8.82
C ALA A 177 13.93 -3.53 8.28
N TYR A 178 13.52 -2.28 8.06
CA TYR A 178 14.41 -1.25 7.52
C TYR A 178 15.49 -0.82 8.53
N TYR A 179 15.15 -0.80 9.83
CA TYR A 179 16.13 -0.61 10.90
C TYR A 179 17.19 -1.71 10.86
N GLY A 180 16.75 -2.97 10.74
CA GLY A 180 17.65 -4.11 10.63
C GLY A 180 18.62 -4.01 9.46
N VAL A 181 18.15 -3.54 8.30
CA VAL A 181 19.02 -3.34 7.13
C VAL A 181 20.05 -2.24 7.35
N THR A 182 19.61 -1.06 7.79
CA THR A 182 20.46 0.12 7.96
C THR A 182 21.47 -0.01 9.10
N THR A 183 21.20 -0.88 10.09
CA THR A 183 22.09 -1.16 11.23
C THR A 183 22.88 -2.47 11.11
N GLY A 184 22.66 -3.27 10.06
CA GLY A 184 23.28 -4.58 9.91
C GLY A 184 22.86 -5.59 10.99
N ASN A 185 21.59 -5.55 11.40
CA ASN A 185 21.01 -6.39 12.43
C ASN A 185 19.94 -7.33 11.84
N GLN A 186 20.36 -8.55 11.46
CA GLN A 186 19.46 -9.57 10.91
C GLN A 186 18.30 -9.90 11.87
N SER A 187 18.55 -9.97 13.18
CA SER A 187 17.52 -10.32 14.15
C SER A 187 16.37 -9.31 14.16
N MET A 188 16.59 -8.07 13.74
CA MET A 188 15.49 -7.10 13.59
C MET A 188 14.65 -7.35 12.33
N LEU A 189 15.23 -7.86 11.24
CA LEU A 189 14.44 -8.36 10.09
C LEU A 189 13.63 -9.60 10.48
N GLU A 190 14.22 -10.51 11.25
CA GLU A 190 13.53 -11.70 11.79
C GLU A 190 12.38 -11.29 12.72
N ALA A 191 12.57 -10.24 13.52
CA ALA A 191 11.53 -9.68 14.36
C ALA A 191 10.39 -9.09 13.54
N ALA A 192 10.68 -8.35 12.46
CA ALA A 192 9.68 -7.84 11.52
C ALA A 192 8.84 -8.97 10.92
N TYR A 193 9.50 -10.00 10.36
CA TYR A 193 8.83 -11.19 9.84
C TYR A 193 7.97 -11.88 10.92
N THR A 194 8.51 -12.01 12.14
CA THR A 194 7.82 -12.64 13.26
C THR A 194 6.54 -11.89 13.63
N GLN A 195 6.55 -10.55 13.66
CA GLN A 195 5.33 -9.78 13.92
C GLN A 195 4.28 -10.02 12.82
N CYS A 196 4.65 -10.03 11.53
CA CYS A 196 3.72 -10.39 10.44
C CYS A 196 3.12 -11.80 10.64
N ARG A 197 3.94 -12.79 10.98
CA ARG A 197 3.52 -14.17 11.22
C ARG A 197 2.53 -14.29 12.37
N LEU A 198 2.81 -13.61 13.49
CA LEU A 198 1.97 -13.62 14.67
C LEU A 198 0.63 -12.95 14.39
N TYR A 199 0.62 -11.76 13.78
CA TYR A 199 -0.61 -11.08 13.40
C TYR A 199 -1.46 -11.93 12.45
N ARG A 200 -0.85 -12.57 11.45
CA ARG A 200 -1.54 -13.55 10.60
C ARG A 200 -2.20 -14.66 11.41
N ASN A 201 -1.51 -15.25 12.38
CA ASN A 201 -2.05 -16.35 13.18
C ASN A 201 -3.28 -15.95 14.00
N TYR A 202 -3.35 -14.70 14.46
CA TYR A 202 -4.47 -14.22 15.25
C TYR A 202 -5.64 -13.66 14.40
N LEU A 203 -5.34 -13.02 13.26
CA LEU A 203 -6.32 -12.27 12.51
C LEU A 203 -6.90 -13.02 11.31
N ARG A 204 -6.16 -13.94 10.69
CA ARG A 204 -6.63 -14.68 9.51
C ARG A 204 -7.83 -15.56 9.88
N ASP A 205 -8.95 -15.36 9.21
CA ASP A 205 -10.14 -16.20 9.35
C ASP A 205 -10.22 -17.24 8.23
N GLY A 206 -9.97 -18.50 8.58
CA GLY A 206 -10.07 -19.62 7.64
C GLY A 206 -11.50 -19.88 7.13
N ASN A 207 -12.53 -19.44 7.85
CA ASN A 207 -13.93 -19.60 7.43
C ASN A 207 -14.35 -18.52 6.41
N ALA A 208 -13.61 -17.41 6.35
CA ALA A 208 -13.84 -16.31 5.42
C ALA A 208 -12.82 -16.29 4.27
N GLY A 209 -12.46 -17.48 3.77
CA GLY A 209 -11.51 -17.62 2.66
C GLY A 209 -10.08 -17.16 2.94
N GLY A 210 -9.74 -16.88 4.20
CA GLY A 210 -8.43 -16.35 4.60
C GLY A 210 -8.37 -14.82 4.71
N MET A 211 -9.50 -14.11 4.58
CA MET A 211 -9.57 -12.69 4.94
C MET A 211 -9.21 -12.48 6.40
N TRP A 212 -8.67 -11.31 6.72
CA TRP A 212 -8.25 -10.97 8.07
C TRP A 212 -9.35 -10.20 8.78
N LYS A 213 -9.55 -10.53 10.05
CA LYS A 213 -10.31 -9.73 11.00
C LYS A 213 -9.61 -8.41 11.24
N HIS A 214 -10.38 -7.38 11.54
CA HIS A 214 -9.85 -6.05 11.81
C HIS A 214 -9.18 -5.96 13.19
N ILE A 215 -9.93 -6.16 14.27
CA ILE A 215 -9.45 -5.97 15.66
C ILE A 215 -9.84 -7.16 16.53
N VAL A 216 -8.85 -7.77 17.20
CA VAL A 216 -9.05 -8.84 18.18
C VAL A 216 -8.38 -8.53 19.52
N MET A 217 -8.87 -9.19 20.57
CA MET A 217 -8.46 -9.01 21.98
C MET A 217 -8.84 -7.65 22.57
N GLY A 218 -8.76 -7.56 23.91
CA GLY A 218 -9.15 -6.36 24.64
C GLY A 218 -10.64 -6.05 24.51
N SER A 219 -10.97 -4.76 24.56
CA SER A 219 -12.33 -4.22 24.44
C SER A 219 -12.49 -3.41 23.15
N GLY A 220 -13.71 -3.31 22.63
CA GLY A 220 -13.94 -2.60 21.36
C GLY A 220 -13.40 -3.34 20.13
N THR A 221 -13.42 -4.68 20.17
CA THR A 221 -13.02 -5.53 19.04
C THR A 221 -13.96 -5.37 17.84
N ASP A 222 -13.39 -5.57 16.66
CA ASP A 222 -14.11 -5.68 15.39
C ASP A 222 -13.68 -6.97 14.69
N GLY A 223 -14.53 -7.99 14.82
CA GLY A 223 -14.29 -9.30 14.19
C GLY A 223 -14.62 -9.34 12.70
N GLY A 224 -15.07 -8.23 12.10
CA GLY A 224 -15.37 -8.15 10.67
C GLY A 224 -14.13 -8.10 9.79
N HIS A 225 -14.30 -8.44 8.51
CA HIS A 225 -13.22 -8.47 7.52
C HIS A 225 -13.04 -7.13 6.84
N TRP A 226 -12.73 -6.08 7.61
CA TRP A 226 -12.59 -4.72 7.09
C TRP A 226 -11.59 -4.67 5.92
N ALA A 227 -12.03 -4.15 4.78
CA ALA A 227 -11.28 -4.22 3.53
C ALA A 227 -9.98 -3.41 3.59
N THR A 228 -10.01 -2.22 4.19
CA THR A 228 -8.81 -1.37 4.35
C THR A 228 -7.79 -2.04 5.27
N GLY A 229 -8.22 -2.68 6.36
CA GLY A 229 -7.36 -3.49 7.24
C GLY A 229 -6.64 -4.63 6.51
N ASN A 230 -7.34 -5.32 5.59
CA ASN A 230 -6.71 -6.34 4.73
C ASN A 230 -5.68 -5.71 3.76
N GLY A 231 -5.98 -4.53 3.22
CA GLY A 231 -5.05 -3.73 2.42
C GLY A 231 -3.78 -3.37 3.19
N TRP A 232 -3.92 -2.85 4.42
CA TRP A 232 -2.80 -2.53 5.31
C TRP A 232 -1.91 -3.75 5.56
N ALA A 233 -2.51 -4.89 5.91
CA ALA A 233 -1.77 -6.11 6.15
C ALA A 233 -0.99 -6.59 4.92
N ALA A 234 -1.61 -6.57 3.73
CA ALA A 234 -0.96 -6.93 2.49
C ALA A 234 0.19 -5.97 2.12
N ALA A 235 -0.04 -4.66 2.20
CA ALA A 235 0.95 -3.64 1.88
C ALA A 235 2.15 -3.66 2.85
N GLY A 236 1.88 -3.83 4.15
CA GLY A 236 2.92 -3.97 5.18
C GLY A 236 3.81 -5.19 4.97
N MET A 237 3.21 -6.37 4.72
CA MET A 237 3.96 -7.59 4.41
C MET A 237 4.78 -7.47 3.12
N LEU A 238 4.28 -6.76 2.10
CA LEU A 238 5.03 -6.49 0.87
C LEU A 238 6.25 -5.58 1.12
N ARG A 239 6.10 -4.56 1.97
CA ARG A 239 7.23 -3.70 2.38
C ARG A 239 8.30 -4.54 3.09
N VAL A 240 7.93 -5.38 4.06
CA VAL A 240 8.87 -6.31 4.73
C VAL A 240 9.54 -7.27 3.74
N LEU A 241 8.74 -7.89 2.84
CA LEU A 241 9.25 -8.80 1.81
C LEU A 241 10.33 -8.13 0.98
N ARG A 242 10.06 -6.93 0.47
CA ARG A 242 11.00 -6.21 -0.39
C ARG A 242 12.21 -5.68 0.37
N THR A 243 12.05 -5.27 1.63
CA THR A 243 13.18 -4.93 2.49
C THR A 243 14.12 -6.12 2.66
N ILE A 244 13.60 -7.31 2.97
CA ILE A 244 14.41 -8.53 3.08
C ILE A 244 15.07 -8.87 1.74
N ALA A 245 14.29 -8.90 0.65
CA ALA A 245 14.76 -9.31 -0.68
C ALA A 245 15.86 -8.41 -1.25
N ASN A 246 15.86 -7.12 -0.89
CA ASN A 246 16.88 -6.15 -1.32
C ASN A 246 18.03 -5.98 -0.31
N SER A 247 18.01 -6.68 0.83
CA SER A 247 19.03 -6.56 1.87
C SER A 247 20.21 -7.52 1.67
N GLN A 248 21.27 -7.30 2.46
CA GLN A 248 22.39 -8.24 2.63
C GLN A 248 21.96 -9.62 3.18
N TYR A 249 20.74 -9.76 3.71
CA TYR A 249 20.21 -11.01 4.28
C TYR A 249 19.26 -11.76 3.35
N ALA A 250 19.04 -11.29 2.12
CA ALA A 250 18.10 -11.89 1.18
C ALA A 250 18.32 -13.40 0.97
N ASN A 251 19.56 -13.87 0.97
CA ASN A 251 19.83 -15.30 0.82
C ASN A 251 19.56 -16.12 2.11
N ALA A 252 19.81 -15.53 3.27
CA ALA A 252 19.59 -16.18 4.56
C ALA A 252 18.10 -16.29 4.88
N MET A 253 17.30 -15.32 4.44
CA MET A 253 15.88 -15.21 4.77
C MET A 253 14.96 -15.56 3.58
N LYS A 254 15.32 -16.57 2.78
CA LYS A 254 14.53 -16.98 1.60
C LYS A 254 13.17 -17.57 1.97
N HIS A 255 13.10 -18.30 3.09
CA HIS A 255 11.86 -18.92 3.55
C HIS A 255 10.85 -17.87 4.00
N GLU A 256 11.32 -16.84 4.70
CA GLU A 256 10.55 -15.69 5.15
C GLU A 256 9.99 -14.91 3.96
N GLN A 257 10.77 -14.74 2.90
CA GLN A 257 10.29 -14.12 1.66
C GLN A 257 9.16 -14.93 1.01
N ILE A 258 9.33 -16.25 0.90
CA ILE A 258 8.30 -17.15 0.36
C ILE A 258 7.01 -17.05 1.19
N ASP A 259 7.14 -17.08 2.51
CA ASP A 259 6.01 -16.99 3.44
C ASP A 259 5.26 -15.66 3.29
N LEU A 260 5.97 -14.53 3.31
CA LEU A 260 5.36 -13.20 3.15
C LEU A 260 4.62 -13.09 1.80
N ALA A 261 5.24 -13.52 0.71
CA ALA A 261 4.58 -13.53 -0.60
C ALA A 261 3.34 -14.43 -0.63
N ASN A 262 3.40 -15.59 0.05
CA ASN A 262 2.26 -16.49 0.18
C ASN A 262 1.13 -15.87 0.99
N TRP A 263 1.43 -15.25 2.14
CA TRP A 263 0.43 -14.63 3.01
C TRP A 263 -0.26 -13.42 2.37
N VAL A 264 0.48 -12.62 1.59
CA VAL A 264 -0.13 -11.56 0.77
C VAL A 264 -1.09 -12.17 -0.27
N GLY A 265 -0.68 -13.26 -0.92
CA GLY A 265 -1.56 -13.97 -1.84
C GLY A 265 -2.78 -14.61 -1.18
N GLU A 266 -2.68 -15.04 0.09
CA GLU A 266 -3.84 -15.51 0.86
C GLU A 266 -4.84 -14.39 1.10
N ILE A 267 -4.37 -13.18 1.46
CA ILE A 267 -5.26 -12.00 1.58
C ILE A 267 -5.93 -11.72 0.24
N HIS A 268 -5.17 -11.69 -0.87
CA HIS A 268 -5.75 -11.50 -2.20
C HIS A 268 -6.78 -12.58 -2.53
N SER A 269 -6.48 -13.85 -2.23
CA SER A 269 -7.40 -14.96 -2.46
C SER A 269 -8.65 -14.93 -1.61
N GLY A 270 -8.58 -14.38 -0.40
CA GLY A 270 -9.73 -14.15 0.45
C GLY A 270 -10.62 -13.02 -0.05
N ILE A 271 -10.02 -11.87 -0.41
CA ILE A 271 -10.79 -10.63 -0.64
C ILE A 271 -11.29 -10.46 -2.08
N TYR A 272 -10.50 -10.80 -3.10
CA TYR A 272 -10.87 -10.54 -4.50
C TYR A 272 -12.11 -11.28 -5.03
N PRO A 273 -12.54 -12.43 -4.48
CA PRO A 273 -13.86 -13.01 -4.79
C PRO A 273 -15.04 -12.07 -4.48
N HIS A 274 -14.83 -11.07 -3.62
CA HIS A 274 -15.85 -10.09 -3.21
C HIS A 274 -15.78 -8.75 -3.97
N LEU A 275 -14.91 -8.64 -4.99
CA LEU A 275 -14.86 -7.43 -5.82
C LEU A 275 -16.20 -7.25 -6.54
N GLN A 276 -16.79 -6.07 -6.40
CA GLN A 276 -18.09 -5.80 -7.02
C GLN A 276 -17.96 -5.57 -8.52
N SER A 277 -19.07 -5.68 -9.23
CA SER A 277 -19.13 -5.43 -10.68
C SER A 277 -18.76 -4.01 -11.08
N ASN A 278 -18.90 -3.04 -10.16
CA ASN A 278 -18.47 -1.65 -10.38
C ASN A 278 -16.95 -1.45 -10.18
N GLY A 279 -16.20 -2.51 -9.84
CA GLY A 279 -14.75 -2.45 -9.66
C GLY A 279 -14.29 -1.96 -8.28
N LEU A 280 -15.21 -1.71 -7.34
CA LEU A 280 -14.88 -1.33 -5.97
C LEU A 280 -15.18 -2.45 -4.97
N PHE A 281 -14.42 -2.51 -3.88
CA PHE A 281 -14.80 -3.30 -2.71
C PHE A 281 -15.82 -2.55 -1.84
N LYS A 282 -16.64 -3.29 -1.09
CA LYS A 282 -17.33 -2.72 0.07
C LYS A 282 -16.37 -2.55 1.24
N ASN A 283 -16.68 -1.65 2.16
CA ASN A 283 -15.92 -1.46 3.41
C ASN A 283 -15.78 -2.77 4.20
N TYR A 284 -16.85 -3.58 4.26
CA TYR A 284 -16.81 -4.98 4.67
C TYR A 284 -17.28 -5.86 3.50
N PRO A 285 -16.38 -6.55 2.79
CA PRO A 285 -16.63 -7.14 1.48
C PRO A 285 -17.63 -8.31 1.50
N ASP A 286 -17.79 -8.97 2.64
CA ASP A 286 -18.68 -10.11 2.85
C ASP A 286 -19.92 -9.77 3.71
N SER A 287 -20.13 -8.48 4.01
CA SER A 287 -21.28 -8.01 4.79
C SER A 287 -22.40 -7.46 3.91
N SER A 288 -23.62 -7.92 4.16
CA SER A 288 -24.84 -7.40 3.53
C SER A 288 -25.53 -6.29 4.34
N ALA A 289 -24.85 -5.71 5.33
CA ALA A 289 -25.43 -4.64 6.16
C ALA A 289 -25.81 -3.42 5.31
N SER A 290 -26.99 -2.84 5.57
CA SER A 290 -27.47 -1.66 4.82
C SER A 290 -26.64 -0.39 5.06
N SER A 291 -25.86 -0.35 6.14
CA SER A 291 -24.91 0.71 6.45
C SER A 291 -23.56 0.55 5.73
N ASN A 292 -23.35 -0.56 5.03
CA ASN A 292 -22.12 -0.81 4.29
C ASN A 292 -22.08 0.03 3.01
N PHE A 293 -20.88 0.41 2.60
CA PHE A 293 -20.65 1.35 1.49
C PHE A 293 -19.48 0.88 0.64
N ASP A 294 -19.40 1.37 -0.60
CA ASP A 294 -18.22 1.15 -1.43
C ASP A 294 -17.05 1.90 -0.81
N ASP A 295 -15.88 1.26 -0.70
CA ASP A 295 -14.68 1.89 -0.17
C ASP A 295 -13.61 1.99 -1.25
N ALA A 296 -13.51 3.18 -1.83
CA ALA A 296 -12.51 3.48 -2.85
C ALA A 296 -11.09 3.47 -2.26
N ALA A 297 -10.93 3.76 -0.96
CA ALA A 297 -9.62 3.76 -0.29
C ALA A 297 -9.06 2.34 -0.20
N SER A 298 -9.83 1.39 0.36
CA SER A 298 -9.43 -0.02 0.40
C SER A 298 -9.14 -0.57 -1.00
N THR A 299 -9.96 -0.18 -1.99
CA THR A 299 -9.82 -0.60 -3.38
C THR A 299 -8.49 -0.13 -3.98
N ALA A 300 -8.09 1.12 -3.76
CA ALA A 300 -6.82 1.65 -4.25
C ALA A 300 -5.63 0.90 -3.64
N LEU A 301 -5.63 0.72 -2.31
CA LEU A 301 -4.55 0.02 -1.63
C LEU A 301 -4.44 -1.45 -2.05
N LEU A 302 -5.57 -2.17 -2.12
CA LEU A 302 -5.58 -3.57 -2.56
C LEU A 302 -5.08 -3.71 -4.00
N ALA A 303 -5.50 -2.83 -4.92
CA ALA A 303 -4.96 -2.81 -6.28
C ALA A 303 -3.45 -2.56 -6.29
N ALA A 304 -2.95 -1.61 -5.49
CA ALA A 304 -1.52 -1.36 -5.33
C ALA A 304 -0.76 -2.63 -4.93
N THR A 305 -1.27 -3.37 -3.93
CA THR A 305 -0.63 -4.60 -3.44
C THR A 305 -0.56 -5.70 -4.48
N VAL A 306 -1.53 -5.79 -5.40
CA VAL A 306 -1.47 -6.75 -6.52
C VAL A 306 -0.36 -6.39 -7.50
N PHE A 307 -0.26 -5.12 -7.92
CA PHE A 307 0.82 -4.67 -8.80
C PHE A 307 2.20 -4.87 -8.15
N ARG A 308 2.32 -4.54 -6.85
CA ARG A 308 3.54 -4.77 -6.06
C ARG A 308 3.90 -6.25 -5.98
N LEU A 309 2.96 -7.14 -5.69
CA LEU A 309 3.23 -8.58 -5.59
C LEU A 309 3.59 -9.19 -6.95
N ALA A 310 2.98 -8.73 -8.04
CA ALA A 310 3.33 -9.13 -9.40
C ALA A 310 4.80 -8.81 -9.70
N ASN A 311 5.24 -7.59 -9.43
CA ASN A 311 6.64 -7.19 -9.64
C ASN A 311 7.61 -7.89 -8.68
N ALA A 312 7.22 -8.05 -7.41
CA ALA A 312 8.07 -8.60 -6.37
C ALA A 312 8.27 -10.13 -6.50
N TRP A 313 7.25 -10.84 -6.96
CA TRP A 313 7.18 -12.30 -6.83
C TRP A 313 6.55 -13.02 -8.04
N GLY A 314 6.24 -12.30 -9.13
CA GLY A 314 5.68 -12.89 -10.35
C GLY A 314 4.27 -13.48 -10.19
N ARG A 315 3.52 -13.07 -9.14
CA ARG A 315 2.16 -13.56 -8.91
C ARG A 315 1.15 -12.66 -9.63
N HIS A 316 0.61 -13.16 -10.73
CA HIS A 316 -0.23 -12.38 -11.65
C HIS A 316 -1.75 -12.64 -11.53
N THR A 317 -2.18 -13.50 -10.61
CA THR A 317 -3.55 -14.03 -10.53
C THR A 317 -4.64 -12.96 -10.52
N TYR A 318 -4.44 -11.87 -9.77
CA TYR A 318 -5.44 -10.82 -9.57
C TYR A 318 -5.16 -9.53 -10.36
N ILE A 319 -4.19 -9.55 -11.29
CA ILE A 319 -3.89 -8.39 -12.15
C ILE A 319 -5.12 -7.89 -12.92
N PRO A 320 -5.97 -8.74 -13.51
CA PRO A 320 -7.19 -8.28 -14.20
C PRO A 320 -8.12 -7.48 -13.27
N GLN A 321 -8.30 -7.94 -12.03
CA GLN A 321 -9.14 -7.29 -11.03
C GLN A 321 -8.52 -5.98 -10.54
N ALA A 322 -7.21 -5.93 -10.31
CA ALA A 322 -6.52 -4.69 -9.95
C ALA A 322 -6.62 -3.64 -11.08
N LEU A 323 -6.50 -4.06 -12.34
CA LEU A 323 -6.72 -3.18 -13.50
C LEU A 323 -8.17 -2.69 -13.57
N GLN A 324 -9.16 -3.57 -13.31
CA GLN A 324 -10.56 -3.19 -13.24
C GLN A 324 -10.80 -2.14 -12.14
N SER A 325 -10.25 -2.35 -10.95
CA SER A 325 -10.35 -1.43 -9.83
C SER A 325 -9.73 -0.07 -10.14
N ARG A 326 -8.51 -0.04 -10.68
CA ARG A 326 -7.87 1.21 -11.12
C ARG A 326 -8.72 1.93 -12.18
N ALA A 327 -9.24 1.19 -13.16
CA ALA A 327 -10.09 1.76 -14.21
C ALA A 327 -11.39 2.35 -13.64
N ALA A 328 -12.02 1.68 -12.67
CA ALA A 328 -13.21 2.18 -11.98
C ALA A 328 -12.89 3.47 -11.22
N LEU A 329 -11.85 3.46 -10.37
CA LEU A 329 -11.43 4.61 -9.57
C LEU A 329 -11.14 5.86 -10.42
N LEU A 330 -10.55 5.66 -11.60
CA LEU A 330 -10.16 6.74 -12.52
C LEU A 330 -11.16 6.94 -13.67
N ALA A 331 -12.37 6.39 -13.59
CA ALA A 331 -13.37 6.55 -14.65
C ALA A 331 -13.82 8.01 -14.78
N SER A 332 -13.84 8.54 -16.01
CA SER A 332 -14.32 9.91 -16.27
C SER A 332 -15.76 10.09 -15.79
N SER A 333 -16.05 11.23 -15.17
CA SER A 333 -17.42 11.57 -14.78
C SER A 333 -18.21 12.03 -16.00
N ASN A 334 -19.26 11.28 -16.36
CA ASN A 334 -20.23 11.69 -17.38
C ASN A 334 -21.42 12.47 -16.80
N SER A 335 -21.41 12.72 -15.48
CA SER A 335 -22.54 13.31 -14.77
C SER A 335 -22.27 14.76 -14.35
N SER A 336 -23.13 15.68 -14.81
CA SER A 336 -23.13 17.08 -14.37
C SER A 336 -23.50 17.26 -12.89
N SER A 337 -23.96 16.19 -12.21
CA SER A 337 -24.28 16.18 -10.79
C SER A 337 -23.08 16.04 -9.86
N ASN A 338 -21.90 15.65 -10.37
CA ASN A 338 -20.71 15.39 -9.55
C ASN A 338 -19.85 16.66 -9.31
N GLY A 339 -20.51 17.80 -9.08
CA GLY A 339 -19.86 19.02 -8.64
C GLY A 339 -18.72 19.54 -9.54
N ASN A 340 -18.84 19.38 -10.87
CA ASN A 340 -17.80 19.76 -11.85
C ASN A 340 -16.51 18.91 -11.80
N SER A 341 -16.50 17.77 -11.10
CA SER A 341 -15.38 16.82 -11.13
C SER A 341 -15.25 16.13 -12.50
N SER A 342 -14.01 15.98 -12.96
CA SER A 342 -13.69 15.22 -14.18
C SER A 342 -13.71 13.70 -13.96
N LEU A 343 -13.76 13.24 -12.71
CA LEU A 343 -13.65 11.84 -12.31
C LEU A 343 -14.83 11.38 -11.45
N THR A 344 -15.28 10.15 -11.65
CA THR A 344 -16.44 9.59 -10.96
C THR A 344 -16.22 9.47 -9.45
N HIS A 345 -15.02 9.03 -9.05
CA HIS A 345 -14.67 8.78 -7.65
C HIS A 345 -13.82 9.87 -7.02
N PHE A 346 -13.85 11.07 -7.57
CA PHE A 346 -13.21 12.24 -6.98
C PHE A 346 -14.16 13.42 -6.93
N THR A 347 -14.03 14.25 -5.90
CA THR A 347 -14.62 15.61 -5.92
C THR A 347 -13.87 16.51 -6.90
N SER A 348 -14.40 17.70 -7.20
CA SER A 348 -13.71 18.70 -8.03
C SER A 348 -12.32 19.07 -7.51
N ASP A 349 -12.15 19.03 -6.19
CA ASP A 349 -10.92 19.40 -5.52
C ASP A 349 -10.02 18.18 -5.29
N MET A 350 -10.27 17.07 -6.00
CA MET A 350 -9.48 15.83 -5.99
C MET A 350 -9.45 15.09 -4.64
N TRP A 351 -10.58 15.10 -3.92
CA TRP A 351 -10.79 14.17 -2.80
C TRP A 351 -11.40 12.85 -3.26
N LEU A 352 -10.78 11.73 -2.93
CA LEU A 352 -11.30 10.39 -3.24
C LEU A 352 -12.64 10.15 -2.52
N THR A 353 -13.59 9.52 -3.22
CA THR A 353 -14.94 9.22 -2.70
C THR A 353 -15.62 8.06 -3.45
N PRO A 354 -16.46 7.24 -2.78
CA PRO A 354 -16.65 7.14 -1.34
C PRO A 354 -15.44 6.51 -0.64
N VAL A 355 -15.17 6.91 0.60
CA VAL A 355 -14.03 6.39 1.40
C VAL A 355 -14.48 6.09 2.82
N VAL A 356 -13.81 5.15 3.47
CA VAL A 356 -13.93 4.94 4.92
C VAL A 356 -13.49 6.18 5.72
N ASN A 357 -14.14 6.43 6.86
CA ASN A 357 -13.68 7.41 7.83
C ASN A 357 -12.52 6.80 8.65
N PRO A 358 -11.28 7.32 8.55
CA PRO A 358 -10.13 6.75 9.27
C PRO A 358 -10.29 6.81 10.80
N TYR A 359 -11.14 7.71 11.31
CA TYR A 359 -11.41 7.86 12.75
C TYR A 359 -12.65 7.08 13.22
N SER A 360 -13.37 6.44 12.29
CA SER A 360 -14.56 5.63 12.57
C SER A 360 -14.75 4.62 11.44
N TYR A 361 -13.96 3.56 11.45
CA TYR A 361 -13.84 2.55 10.39
C TYR A 361 -15.19 1.93 9.94
N GLY A 362 -16.22 1.92 10.79
CA GLY A 362 -17.57 1.46 10.44
C GLY A 362 -18.41 2.46 9.65
N SER A 363 -17.94 3.69 9.49
CA SER A 363 -18.66 4.82 8.90
C SER A 363 -18.00 5.30 7.62
N GLN A 364 -18.81 5.73 6.64
CA GLN A 364 -18.30 6.42 5.47
C GLN A 364 -17.80 7.82 5.87
N GLY A 365 -16.62 8.19 5.36
CA GLY A 365 -15.98 9.48 5.60
C GLY A 365 -15.96 10.38 4.37
N SER A 366 -15.22 11.47 4.52
CA SER A 366 -14.83 12.38 3.45
C SER A 366 -13.45 12.94 3.75
N ASN A 367 -12.77 13.45 2.72
CA ASN A 367 -11.48 14.11 2.86
C ASN A 367 -10.42 13.25 3.59
N SER A 368 -10.36 11.95 3.28
CA SER A 368 -9.50 10.98 3.95
C SER A 368 -8.04 11.14 3.49
N PRO A 369 -7.09 11.45 4.40
CA PRO A 369 -5.66 11.45 4.05
C PRO A 369 -5.20 10.04 3.64
N GLU A 370 -5.64 8.97 4.32
CA GLU A 370 -5.34 7.59 3.91
C GLU A 370 -5.78 7.31 2.48
N GLY A 371 -7.02 7.69 2.13
CA GLY A 371 -7.54 7.52 0.78
C GLY A 371 -6.68 8.22 -0.28
N GLN A 372 -6.15 9.41 0.03
CA GLN A 372 -5.23 10.09 -0.88
C GLN A 372 -3.89 9.37 -0.99
N ALA A 373 -3.31 8.91 0.12
CA ALA A 373 -2.05 8.18 0.11
C ALA A 373 -2.16 6.88 -0.70
N PHE A 374 -3.26 6.13 -0.54
CA PHE A 374 -3.46 4.87 -1.27
C PHE A 374 -3.62 5.05 -2.78
N VAL A 375 -4.20 6.17 -3.23
CA VAL A 375 -4.22 6.50 -4.65
C VAL A 375 -2.80 6.71 -5.19
N LEU A 376 -1.95 7.40 -4.43
CA LEU A 376 -0.57 7.64 -4.83
C LEU A 376 0.25 6.35 -4.84
N GLU A 377 0.08 5.48 -3.84
CA GLU A 377 0.70 4.15 -3.81
C GLU A 377 0.21 3.27 -4.97
N MET A 378 -1.09 3.31 -5.30
CA MET A 378 -1.64 2.59 -6.46
C MET A 378 -1.02 3.08 -7.78
N GLU A 379 -0.92 4.39 -7.98
CA GLU A 379 -0.31 4.95 -9.19
C GLU A 379 1.20 4.63 -9.27
N ALA A 380 1.92 4.70 -8.16
CA ALA A 380 3.33 4.32 -8.10
C ALA A 380 3.53 2.83 -8.42
N ALA A 381 2.72 1.95 -7.83
CA ALA A 381 2.77 0.51 -8.08
C ALA A 381 2.40 0.16 -9.52
N TYR A 382 1.36 0.80 -10.08
CA TYR A 382 0.94 0.62 -11.47
C TYR A 382 2.00 1.10 -12.47
N ARG A 383 2.62 2.27 -12.21
CA ARG A 383 3.75 2.79 -13.00
C ARG A 383 4.88 1.78 -13.04
N ASP A 384 5.31 1.30 -11.87
CA ASP A 384 6.45 0.38 -11.76
C ASP A 384 6.13 -0.97 -12.43
N TRP A 385 4.90 -1.48 -12.31
CA TRP A 385 4.45 -2.68 -13.02
C TRP A 385 4.41 -2.51 -14.54
N THR A 386 3.99 -1.34 -15.01
CA THR A 386 4.00 -1.02 -16.44
C THR A 386 5.43 -0.95 -16.98
N GLN A 387 6.34 -0.32 -16.24
CA GLN A 387 7.77 -0.26 -16.60
C GLN A 387 8.44 -1.64 -16.59
N ALA A 388 7.98 -2.56 -15.75
CA ALA A 388 8.41 -3.96 -15.72
C ALA A 388 7.80 -4.83 -16.86
N GLY A 389 7.05 -4.22 -17.79
CA GLY A 389 6.52 -4.88 -18.98
C GLY A 389 5.10 -5.43 -18.83
N SER A 390 4.34 -4.98 -17.82
CA SER A 390 2.92 -5.29 -17.64
C SER A 390 2.60 -6.80 -17.60
N GLN A 391 3.45 -7.58 -16.93
CA GLN A 391 3.28 -9.03 -16.87
C GLN A 391 1.94 -9.41 -16.20
N GLY A 392 1.24 -10.38 -16.80
CA GLY A 392 -0.08 -10.81 -16.34
C GLY A 392 -1.27 -10.08 -16.99
N ALA A 393 -1.05 -9.00 -17.74
CA ALA A 393 -2.14 -8.26 -18.41
C ALA A 393 -2.92 -9.12 -19.41
N ASN A 394 -2.26 -10.05 -20.11
CA ASN A 394 -2.89 -10.92 -21.10
C ASN A 394 -3.89 -11.93 -20.48
N SER A 395 -3.75 -12.25 -19.20
CA SER A 395 -4.72 -13.09 -18.48
C SER A 395 -6.07 -12.39 -18.31
N ALA A 396 -6.12 -11.05 -18.41
CA ALA A 396 -7.36 -10.28 -18.41
C ALA A 396 -8.16 -10.44 -19.71
N LEU A 397 -7.49 -10.79 -20.82
CA LEU A 397 -8.10 -10.98 -22.14
C LEU A 397 -8.43 -12.46 -22.44
N GLY A 398 -7.74 -13.40 -21.78
CA GLY A 398 -7.84 -14.84 -22.04
C GLY A 398 -9.08 -15.55 -21.47
N GLY A 399 -9.87 -14.89 -20.61
CA GLY A 399 -11.03 -15.51 -19.96
C GLY A 399 -12.28 -15.65 -20.82
N ARG A 400 -12.33 -15.10 -22.05
CA ARG A 400 -13.56 -15.08 -22.86
C ARG A 400 -13.45 -15.30 -24.37
N ILE A 401 -12.27 -15.59 -24.93
CA ILE A 401 -12.17 -15.87 -26.37
C ILE A 401 -11.28 -17.09 -26.60
N ALA A 402 -11.89 -18.28 -26.49
CA ALA A 402 -11.41 -19.42 -27.26
C ALA A 402 -11.68 -19.12 -28.74
N GLY A 403 -10.67 -18.61 -29.44
CA GLY A 403 -10.62 -18.60 -30.90
C GLY A 403 -10.71 -17.25 -31.59
N VAL A 404 -9.73 -16.35 -31.38
CA VAL A 404 -9.17 -15.49 -32.45
C VAL A 404 -7.72 -15.17 -32.08
N GLN A 405 -6.75 -15.60 -32.88
CA GLN A 405 -5.36 -15.14 -32.77
C GLN A 405 -5.27 -13.69 -33.25
N VAL A 406 -4.87 -12.76 -32.38
CA VAL A 406 -4.41 -11.44 -32.78
C VAL A 406 -2.89 -11.45 -32.78
N VAL A 407 -2.30 -11.37 -33.96
CA VAL A 407 -0.85 -11.23 -34.19
C VAL A 407 -0.47 -9.77 -33.94
N TRP A 408 0.44 -9.53 -33.00
CA TRP A 408 1.08 -8.22 -32.85
C TRP A 408 2.17 -8.05 -33.90
N ALA A 409 2.01 -7.09 -34.80
CA ALA A 409 3.05 -6.70 -35.75
C ALA A 409 4.01 -5.71 -35.07
N SER A 410 5.22 -6.17 -34.76
CA SER A 410 6.32 -5.33 -34.32
C SER A 410 6.84 -4.49 -35.48
N VAL A 411 6.70 -3.16 -35.40
CA VAL A 411 7.33 -2.24 -36.36
C VAL A 411 8.78 -2.01 -35.91
N VAL A 412 9.73 -2.58 -36.65
CA VAL A 412 11.17 -2.26 -36.56
C VAL A 412 11.49 -1.24 -37.66
N PRO A 413 12.12 -0.08 -37.38
CA PRO A 413 12.52 0.85 -38.43
C PRO A 413 13.81 0.36 -39.10
N LEU A 414 13.72 -0.01 -40.37
CA LEU A 414 14.88 -0.28 -41.23
C LEU A 414 15.48 1.05 -41.72
N MET A 415 16.70 1.36 -41.27
CA MET A 415 17.54 2.39 -41.91
C MET A 415 18.02 1.87 -43.27
N ALA A 416 17.64 2.54 -44.36
CA ALA A 416 18.19 2.29 -45.68
C ALA A 416 19.36 3.25 -45.97
N TRP A 417 20.56 2.68 -46.13
CA TRP A 417 21.70 3.36 -46.76
C TRP A 417 21.56 3.25 -48.28
N PHE A 418 21.58 4.38 -48.98
CA PHE A 418 21.71 4.42 -50.45
C PHE A 418 23.19 4.45 -50.82
N VAL A 419 23.65 3.42 -51.56
CA VAL A 419 24.88 3.46 -52.35
C VAL A 419 24.46 3.56 -53.81
N VAL A 420 24.89 4.64 -54.48
CA VAL A 420 24.69 4.87 -55.91
C VAL A 420 26.02 4.60 -56.63
N VAL A 421 26.00 3.65 -57.55
CA VAL A 421 26.95 3.45 -58.67
C VAL A 421 26.05 2.90 -59.79
N TRP A 422 25.86 3.54 -60.94
CA TRP A 422 26.80 4.13 -61.91
C TRP A 422 26.29 5.46 -62.47
#